data_AF-A0A8S0UFK3-F1
#
_entry.id   AF-A0A8S0UFK3-F1
#
_cell.length_a   1.000
_cell.length_b   1.000
_cell.length_c   1.000
_cell.angle_alpha   90.00
_cell.angle_beta   90.00
_cell.angle_gamma   90.00
#
_symmetry.space_group_name_H-M   'P 1'
#
loop_
_entity.id
_entity.type
_entity.pdbx_description
1 polymer ?
#
loop_
_entity_poly.entity_id
_entity_poly.type
_entity_poly.pdbx_seq_one_letter_code
_entity_poly.pdbx_strand_id
1 'polypeptide(L)'
;MIEAMEVLRKMFGPDIPDAIAILVPRWWNNRFQRGSYSNYPIYINHQLLDDIKAPLGQIYFTGEHTNEKFNGYVHGAYLSGIETSEALLEEMRTVKQRDGKNQDFRAEPLLAFSGSLTFAQPDEASNFHKFNIPRQLFLHSSSKPRLPEVIL
;
A
#
# COMPACT_ATOMS: atom_id res chain seq x y z
N MET A 1 -4.92 23.63 -16.93
CA MET A 1 -4.27 23.08 -18.14
C MET A 1 -3.77 24.19 -19.04
N ILE A 2 -4.62 25.17 -19.34
CA ILE A 2 -4.24 26.47 -19.93
C ILE A 2 -3.02 27.06 -19.20
N GLU A 3 -3.05 27.07 -17.87
CA GLU A 3 -1.96 27.56 -17.01
C GLU A 3 -0.58 26.94 -17.31
N ALA A 4 -0.50 25.62 -17.55
CA ALA A 4 0.79 24.98 -17.83
C ALA A 4 1.38 25.44 -19.17
N MET A 5 0.55 25.54 -20.21
CA MET A 5 0.99 26.01 -21.53
C MET A 5 1.31 27.51 -21.54
N GLU A 6 0.58 28.31 -20.74
CA GLU A 6 0.89 29.74 -20.52
C GLU A 6 2.27 29.91 -19.89
N VAL A 7 2.58 29.15 -18.84
CA VAL A 7 3.90 29.17 -18.19
C VAL A 7 4.99 28.75 -19.18
N LEU A 8 4.79 27.66 -19.93
CA LEU A 8 5.76 27.20 -20.92
C LEU A 8 6.03 28.25 -22.01
N ARG A 9 4.99 28.89 -22.55
CA ARG A 9 5.15 29.97 -23.54
C ARG A 9 5.84 31.21 -22.97
N LYS A 10 5.56 31.54 -21.70
CA LYS A 10 6.24 32.65 -21.02
C LYS A 10 7.73 32.36 -20.82
N MET A 11 8.11 31.11 -20.54
CA MET A 11 9.50 30.72 -20.30
C MET A 11 10.30 30.53 -21.59
N PHE A 12 9.68 29.96 -22.63
CA PHE A 12 10.38 29.47 -23.82
C PHE A 12 9.95 30.13 -25.14
N GLY A 13 8.99 31.06 -25.11
CA GLY A 13 8.52 31.81 -26.27
C GLY A 13 7.10 31.45 -26.72
N PRO A 14 6.42 32.32 -27.47
CA PRO A 14 5.01 32.15 -27.82
C PRO A 14 4.76 30.96 -28.76
N ASP A 15 5.77 30.52 -29.51
CA ASP A 15 5.66 29.51 -30.56
C ASP A 15 5.55 28.06 -30.02
N ILE A 16 5.52 27.87 -28.69
CA ILE A 16 5.29 26.54 -28.11
C ILE A 16 3.87 26.06 -28.48
N PRO A 17 3.74 24.93 -29.20
CA PRO A 17 2.46 24.42 -29.66
C PRO A 17 1.62 23.87 -28.50
N ASP A 18 0.33 23.66 -28.73
CA ASP A 18 -0.53 22.98 -27.76
C ASP A 18 -0.10 21.52 -27.56
N ALA A 19 -0.31 21.02 -26.34
CA ALA A 19 0.00 19.63 -26.01
C ALA A 19 -0.95 18.67 -26.73
N ILE A 20 -0.39 17.64 -27.37
CA ILE A 20 -1.14 16.61 -28.10
C ILE A 20 -1.84 15.60 -27.18
N ALA A 21 -1.30 15.40 -25.98
CA ALA A 21 -1.84 14.50 -24.97
C ALA A 21 -1.34 14.93 -23.60
N ILE A 22 -2.22 14.81 -22.60
CA ILE A 22 -1.88 15.16 -21.23
C ILE A 22 -2.46 14.12 -20.29
N LEU A 23 -1.62 13.64 -19.36
CA LEU A 23 -2.02 12.76 -18.27
C LEU A 23 -1.82 13.48 -16.94
N VAL A 24 -2.91 13.66 -16.20
CA VAL A 24 -2.88 14.22 -14.83
C VAL A 24 -3.27 13.11 -13.86
N PRO A 25 -2.31 12.50 -13.14
CA PRO A 25 -2.63 11.44 -12.21
C PRO A 25 -3.32 12.02 -10.96
N ARG A 26 -4.47 11.44 -10.61
CA ARG A 26 -5.24 11.82 -9.40
C ARG A 26 -5.03 10.78 -8.30
N TRP A 27 -3.78 10.63 -7.85
CA TRP A 27 -3.36 9.63 -6.86
C TRP A 27 -4.27 9.56 -5.63
N TRP A 28 -4.65 10.73 -5.09
CA TRP A 28 -5.55 10.84 -3.93
C TRP A 28 -6.93 10.19 -4.15
N ASN A 29 -7.50 10.37 -5.35
CA ASN A 29 -8.82 9.85 -5.69
C ASN A 29 -8.77 8.45 -6.31
N ASN A 30 -7.58 7.91 -6.59
CA ASN A 30 -7.45 6.55 -7.09
C ASN A 30 -7.83 5.57 -5.97
N ARG A 31 -8.85 4.74 -6.21
CA ARG A 31 -9.35 3.74 -5.25
C ARG A 31 -8.30 2.75 -4.78
N PHE A 32 -7.23 2.53 -5.56
CA PHE A 32 -6.16 1.57 -5.28
C PHE A 32 -4.92 2.18 -4.62
N GLN A 33 -4.78 3.50 -4.60
CA GLN A 33 -3.58 4.17 -4.09
C GLN A 33 -3.90 5.13 -2.94
N ARG A 34 -5.03 5.86 -3.02
CA ARG A 34 -5.51 6.78 -1.98
C ARG A 34 -4.48 7.83 -1.51
N GLY A 35 -3.46 8.09 -2.33
CA GLY A 35 -2.28 8.86 -1.97
C GLY A 35 -1.14 8.54 -2.95
N SER A 36 -0.04 9.28 -2.84
CA SER A 36 1.15 9.04 -3.66
C SER A 36 2.06 7.98 -3.02
N TYR A 37 2.49 8.26 -1.78
CA TYR A 37 3.43 7.45 -1.02
C TYR A 37 3.41 7.89 0.45
N SER A 38 3.96 7.04 1.32
CA SER A 38 4.08 7.31 2.75
C SER A 38 5.14 8.36 3.03
N ASN A 39 4.86 9.20 4.02
CA ASN A 39 5.83 10.11 4.58
C ASN A 39 5.67 10.04 6.09
N TYR A 40 6.66 9.47 6.79
CA TYR A 40 6.60 9.37 8.23
C TYR A 40 6.72 10.77 8.87
N PRO A 41 5.76 11.17 9.70
CA PRO A 41 5.83 12.46 10.38
C PRO A 41 7.01 12.47 11.36
N ILE A 42 7.50 13.67 11.66
CA ILE A 42 8.67 13.93 12.52
C ILE A 42 8.50 13.33 13.94
N TYR A 43 7.26 12.98 14.35
CA TYR A 43 6.93 12.46 15.68
C TYR A 43 6.54 10.98 15.69
N ILE A 44 6.99 10.20 14.71
CA ILE A 44 6.77 8.75 14.75
C ILE A 44 7.61 8.11 15.87
N ASN A 45 7.00 7.21 16.63
CA ASN A 45 7.73 6.36 17.56
C ASN A 45 8.13 5.05 16.84
N HIS A 46 9.23 4.42 17.28
CA HIS A 46 9.68 3.16 16.70
C HIS A 46 8.63 2.04 16.85
N GLN A 47 7.81 2.10 17.90
CA GLN A 47 6.73 1.14 18.10
C GLN A 47 5.74 1.13 16.93
N LEU A 48 5.36 2.29 16.38
CA LEU A 48 4.45 2.37 15.25
C LEU A 48 5.04 1.72 13.99
N LEU A 49 6.36 1.82 13.82
CA LEU A 49 7.07 1.19 12.71
C LEU A 49 7.15 -0.34 12.86
N ASP A 50 7.21 -0.83 14.10
CA ASP A 50 7.11 -2.25 14.39
C ASP A 50 5.67 -2.76 14.23
N ASP A 51 4.69 -1.99 14.68
CA ASP A 51 3.27 -2.33 14.59
C ASP A 51 2.79 -2.41 13.14
N ILE A 52 3.22 -1.50 12.26
CA ILE A 52 2.75 -1.47 10.86
C ILE A 52 3.23 -2.66 10.02
N LYS A 53 4.37 -3.25 10.38
CA LYS A 53 4.94 -4.42 9.69
C LYS A 53 4.68 -5.74 10.42
N ALA A 54 4.13 -5.70 11.64
CA ALA A 54 3.89 -6.89 12.45
C ALA A 54 2.88 -7.84 11.77
N PRO A 55 3.18 -9.15 11.67
CA PRO A 55 2.25 -10.11 11.09
C PRO A 55 1.04 -10.35 12.02
N LEU A 56 -0.12 -10.63 11.43
CA LEU A 56 -1.33 -11.04 12.12
C LEU A 56 -1.68 -12.49 11.75
N GLY A 57 -1.20 -13.44 12.55
CA GLY A 57 -1.33 -14.87 12.25
C GLY A 57 -0.56 -15.24 10.98
N GLN A 58 -1.27 -15.69 9.95
CA GLN A 58 -0.69 -16.03 8.63
C GLN A 58 -0.69 -14.85 7.65
N ILE A 59 -1.09 -13.66 8.10
CA ILE A 59 -1.16 -12.44 7.27
C ILE A 59 0.08 -11.59 7.54
N TYR A 60 0.82 -11.27 6.49
CA TYR A 60 2.03 -10.46 6.55
C TYR A 60 1.84 -9.16 5.78
N PHE A 61 2.46 -8.08 6.26
CA PHE A 61 2.38 -6.75 5.66
C PHE A 61 3.74 -6.37 5.04
N THR A 62 3.69 -5.80 3.84
CA THR A 62 4.87 -5.40 3.08
C THR A 62 4.56 -4.23 2.14
N GLY A 63 5.59 -3.62 1.57
CA GLY A 63 5.49 -2.46 0.69
C GLY A 63 6.39 -1.31 1.14
N GLU A 64 6.35 -0.18 0.43
CA GLU A 64 7.25 0.95 0.74
C GLU A 64 7.07 1.44 2.19
N HIS A 65 5.83 1.43 2.66
CA HIS A 65 5.40 1.92 3.96
C HIS A 65 5.81 1.02 5.12
N THR A 66 6.54 -0.07 4.90
CA THR A 66 7.04 -0.95 5.97
C THR A 66 8.55 -0.89 6.11
N ASN A 67 9.26 -0.17 5.21
CA ASN A 67 10.69 0.04 5.32
C ASN A 67 10.98 1.40 5.98
N GLU A 68 11.51 1.40 7.20
CA GLU A 68 11.79 2.64 7.97
C GLU A 68 12.70 3.61 7.19
N LYS A 69 13.81 3.08 6.67
CA LYS A 69 14.88 3.88 6.07
C LYS A 69 14.51 4.42 4.68
N PHE A 70 13.73 3.66 3.94
CA PHE A 70 13.44 3.91 2.53
C PHE A 70 11.94 4.00 2.22
N ASN A 71 11.12 4.40 3.21
CA ASN A 71 9.71 4.74 2.99
C ASN A 71 9.59 5.84 1.93
N GLY A 72 8.57 5.75 1.11
CA GLY A 72 8.31 6.60 -0.04
C GLY A 72 9.06 6.20 -1.32
N TYR A 73 9.96 5.22 -1.26
CA TYR A 73 10.80 4.82 -2.40
C TYR A 73 10.52 3.40 -2.89
N VAL A 74 10.73 3.19 -4.20
CA VAL A 74 10.57 1.89 -4.87
C VAL A 74 11.47 0.81 -4.27
N HIS A 75 12.73 1.14 -3.96
CA HIS A 75 13.65 0.17 -3.37
C HIS A 75 13.27 -0.17 -1.92
N GLY A 76 12.59 0.72 -1.19
CA GLY A 76 12.02 0.40 0.11
C GLY A 76 10.97 -0.71 0.00
N ALA A 77 10.07 -0.63 -0.98
CA ALA A 77 9.09 -1.67 -1.26
C ALA A 77 9.73 -3.00 -1.70
N TYR A 78 10.79 -2.93 -2.49
CA TYR A 78 11.53 -4.12 -2.94
C TYR A 78 12.20 -4.84 -1.76
N LEU A 79 12.92 -4.11 -0.92
CA LEU A 79 13.63 -4.66 0.23
C LEU A 79 12.66 -5.21 1.28
N SER A 80 11.60 -4.46 1.62
CA SER A 80 10.58 -4.97 2.55
C SER A 80 9.88 -6.21 2.01
N GLY A 81 9.69 -6.32 0.70
CA GLY A 81 9.17 -7.53 0.05
C GLY A 81 10.04 -8.76 0.29
N ILE A 82 11.36 -8.62 0.17
CA ILE A 82 12.33 -9.69 0.45
C ILE A 82 12.28 -10.05 1.93
N GLU A 83 12.41 -9.07 2.83
CA GLU A 83 12.43 -9.27 4.28
C GLU A 83 11.16 -10.00 4.77
N THR A 84 9.98 -9.54 4.32
CA THR A 84 8.70 -10.18 4.66
C THR A 84 8.62 -11.61 4.12
N SER A 85 9.12 -11.86 2.92
CA SER A 85 9.10 -13.20 2.31
C SER A 85 10.02 -14.18 3.04
N GLU A 86 11.20 -13.73 3.47
CA GLU A 86 12.11 -14.53 4.28
C GLU A 86 11.49 -14.89 5.64
N ALA A 87 10.84 -13.92 6.30
CA ALA A 87 10.13 -14.15 7.56
C ALA A 87 8.97 -15.16 7.41
N LEU A 88 8.20 -15.06 6.32
CA LEU A 88 7.14 -16.01 5.99
C LEU A 88 7.71 -17.43 5.75
N LEU A 89 8.77 -17.55 4.94
CA LEU A 89 9.40 -18.83 4.65
C LEU A 89 9.93 -19.50 5.91
N GLU A 90 10.49 -18.72 6.83
CA GLU A 90 10.95 -19.26 8.10
C GLU A 90 9.80 -19.79 8.95
N GLU A 91 8.70 -19.04 9.10
CA GLU A 91 7.54 -19.56 9.86
C GLU A 91 6.90 -20.78 9.20
N MET A 92 6.85 -20.85 7.88
CA MET A 92 6.38 -22.06 7.18
C MET A 92 7.26 -23.28 7.49
N ARG A 93 8.58 -23.09 7.61
CA ARG A 93 9.51 -24.17 8.01
C ARG A 93 9.30 -24.57 9.47
N THR A 94 9.11 -23.62 10.39
CA THR A 94 8.87 -23.93 11.81
C THR A 94 7.56 -24.70 11.98
N VAL A 95 6.49 -24.29 11.29
CA VAL A 95 5.19 -25.00 11.28
C VAL A 95 5.35 -26.42 10.76
N LYS A 96 6.04 -26.63 9.64
CA LYS A 96 6.30 -27.98 9.11
C LYS A 96 7.07 -28.87 10.10
N GLN A 97 8.00 -28.30 10.88
CA GLN A 97 8.71 -29.05 11.91
C GLN A 97 7.83 -29.38 13.12
N ARG A 98 6.92 -28.47 13.51
CA ARG A 98 5.91 -28.72 14.57
C ARG A 98 4.95 -29.82 14.14
N ASP A 99 4.46 -29.77 12.90
CA ASP A 99 3.56 -30.76 12.33
C ASP A 99 4.25 -32.10 12.14
N GLY A 100 5.52 -32.13 11.72
CA GLY A 100 6.32 -33.36 11.61
C GLY A 100 6.60 -34.04 12.96
N LYS A 101 6.63 -33.28 14.07
CA LYS A 101 6.67 -33.82 15.44
C LYS A 101 5.29 -34.26 15.94
N ASN A 102 4.23 -33.67 15.39
CA ASN A 102 2.83 -33.92 15.73
C ASN A 102 2.09 -34.77 14.68
N GLN A 103 2.79 -35.51 13.81
CA GLN A 103 2.14 -36.42 12.85
C GLN A 103 1.56 -37.65 13.57
N ASP A 104 0.43 -37.41 14.23
CA ASP A 104 -0.82 -38.03 13.86
C ASP A 104 -1.79 -36.85 13.57
N PHE A 105 -1.96 -36.43 12.30
CA PHE A 105 -3.14 -35.80 11.70
C PHE A 105 -2.82 -35.08 10.36
N ARG A 106 -3.75 -35.23 9.41
CA ARG A 106 -3.58 -35.15 7.95
C ARG A 106 -3.49 -33.73 7.38
N ALA A 107 -2.51 -33.51 6.50
CA ALA A 107 -2.29 -32.29 5.74
C ALA A 107 -3.17 -32.24 4.47
N GLU A 108 -4.36 -31.63 4.58
CA GLU A 108 -5.27 -31.38 3.44
C GLU A 108 -5.54 -29.89 3.07
N PRO A 109 -5.12 -28.80 3.75
CA PRO A 109 -5.56 -27.46 3.31
C PRO A 109 -4.67 -26.75 2.26
N LEU A 110 -3.40 -27.14 2.08
CA LEU A 110 -2.45 -26.33 1.28
C LEU A 110 -2.52 -26.55 -0.24
N LEU A 111 -3.09 -27.66 -0.70
CA LEU A 111 -3.26 -27.94 -2.14
C LEU A 111 -4.43 -27.18 -2.77
N ALA A 112 -5.29 -26.54 -1.97
CA ALA A 112 -6.43 -25.77 -2.49
C ALA A 112 -6.01 -24.45 -3.16
N PHE A 113 -4.81 -23.92 -2.86
CA PHE A 113 -4.39 -22.59 -3.33
C PHE A 113 -3.57 -22.61 -4.64
N SER A 114 -3.04 -23.77 -5.05
CA SER A 114 -2.25 -23.90 -6.29
C SER A 114 -3.10 -24.31 -7.51
N GLY A 115 -4.35 -24.71 -7.30
CA GLY A 115 -5.28 -25.11 -8.35
C GLY A 115 -6.04 -23.92 -8.95
N SER A 116 -5.38 -23.19 -9.85
CA SER A 116 -5.96 -22.36 -10.95
C SER A 116 -5.36 -20.95 -11.02
N LEU A 117 -4.12 -20.89 -11.54
CA LEU A 117 -3.60 -19.71 -12.24
C LEU A 117 -3.76 -19.96 -13.75
N THR A 118 -5.02 -20.01 -14.21
CA THR A 118 -5.32 -19.90 -15.65
C THR A 118 -5.68 -18.45 -15.94
N PHE A 119 -4.80 -17.78 -16.68
CA PHE A 119 -5.00 -16.42 -17.15
C PHE A 119 -6.08 -16.42 -18.25
N ALA A 120 -7.31 -16.06 -17.89
CA ALA A 120 -8.38 -15.76 -18.84
C ALA A 120 -8.62 -14.25 -18.89
N GLN A 121 -8.67 -13.72 -20.11
CA GLN A 121 -8.96 -12.32 -20.48
C GLN A 121 -10.44 -11.95 -20.19
N PRO A 122 -10.80 -10.65 -20.28
CA PRO A 122 -11.81 -10.05 -19.42
C PRO A 122 -13.21 -10.11 -20.03
N ASP A 123 -14.19 -10.45 -19.20
CA ASP A 123 -15.59 -10.17 -19.49
C ASP A 123 -16.25 -9.47 -18.30
N GLU A 124 -17.10 -8.51 -18.65
CA GLU A 124 -17.90 -7.66 -17.79
C GLU A 124 -18.77 -8.47 -16.81
N ALA A 125 -18.83 -8.02 -15.55
CA ALA A 125 -20.07 -8.05 -14.79
C ALA A 125 -19.98 -7.15 -13.56
N SER A 126 -20.81 -6.11 -13.59
CA SER A 126 -21.49 -5.52 -12.45
C SER A 126 -21.83 -6.54 -11.36
N ASN A 127 -21.34 -6.31 -10.14
CA ASN A 127 -21.98 -6.55 -8.83
C ASN A 127 -20.95 -6.83 -7.73
N PHE A 128 -20.20 -5.80 -7.32
CA PHE A 128 -19.46 -5.88 -6.07
C PHE A 128 -20.37 -5.46 -4.91
N HIS A 129 -20.65 -6.43 -4.04
CA HIS A 129 -21.25 -6.19 -2.73
C HIS A 129 -20.40 -5.14 -1.98
N LYS A 130 -21.06 -4.07 -1.54
CA LYS A 130 -20.45 -3.00 -0.74
C LYS A 130 -19.95 -3.58 0.58
N PHE A 131 -18.65 -3.82 0.69
CA PHE A 131 -18.01 -3.91 2.00
C PHE A 131 -17.88 -2.49 2.57
N ASN A 132 -18.74 -2.16 3.53
CA ASN A 132 -18.63 -0.93 4.31
C ASN A 132 -17.50 -1.10 5.32
N ILE A 133 -16.41 -0.33 5.17
CA ILE A 133 -15.41 -0.17 6.21
C ILE A 133 -15.99 0.84 7.24
N PRO A 134 -16.17 0.46 8.52
CA PRO A 134 -16.65 1.40 9.53
C PRO A 134 -15.64 2.52 9.72
N ARG A 135 -16.01 3.74 9.31
CA ARG A 135 -15.25 4.96 9.55
C ARG A 135 -15.47 5.44 10.98
N GLN A 136 -15.11 4.64 11.98
CA GLN A 136 -15.18 5.01 13.39
C GLN A 136 -14.02 4.42 14.17
N LEU A 137 -12.83 5.01 14.04
CA LEU A 137 -11.74 4.81 15.01
C LEU A 137 -10.70 5.93 14.89
N PHE A 138 -11.15 7.19 14.86
CA PHE A 138 -10.29 8.37 15.10
C PHE A 138 -11.08 9.50 15.73
N LEU A 139 -11.79 9.24 16.84
CA LEU A 139 -12.33 10.31 17.69
C LEU A 139 -12.35 9.84 19.14
N HIS A 140 -11.20 9.94 19.82
CA HIS A 140 -11.16 10.18 21.26
C HIS A 140 -9.87 10.92 21.63
N SER A 141 -9.95 12.24 21.67
CA SER A 141 -9.30 13.05 22.71
C SER A 141 -9.88 14.44 22.66
N SER A 142 -10.67 14.75 23.69
CA SER A 142 -11.30 16.04 23.91
C SER A 142 -10.28 16.99 24.51
N SER A 143 -9.68 17.87 23.71
CA SER A 143 -9.32 19.23 24.11
C SER A 143 -8.85 20.03 22.89
N LYS A 144 -9.55 21.14 22.61
CA LYS A 144 -9.13 22.11 21.61
C LYS A 144 -7.85 22.81 22.11
N PRO A 145 -6.90 23.05 21.20
CA PRO A 145 -6.45 24.42 21.00
C PRO A 145 -6.56 24.83 19.52
N ARG A 146 -6.98 26.07 19.27
CA ARG A 146 -6.94 26.72 17.95
C ARG A 146 -5.49 26.84 17.49
N LEU A 147 -5.19 26.41 16.27
CA LEU A 147 -4.03 26.84 15.48
C LEU A 147 -4.46 27.04 14.01
N PRO A 148 -3.77 27.95 13.27
CA PRO A 148 -4.36 28.76 12.22
C PRO A 148 -4.51 28.02 10.89
N GLU A 149 -5.34 28.58 10.00
CA GLU A 149 -5.54 28.15 8.63
C GLU A 149 -4.20 27.91 7.91
N VAL A 150 -4.02 26.69 7.41
CA VAL A 150 -2.94 26.38 6.48
C VAL A 150 -3.39 26.86 5.11
N ILE A 151 -2.72 27.91 4.67
CA ILE A 151 -2.75 28.40 3.29
C ILE A 151 -2.13 27.30 2.41
N LEU A 152 -2.91 26.81 1.44
CA LEU A 152 -2.43 26.28 0.17
C LEU A 152 -3.02 27.13 -0.94
#